data_AF-A0A6A3IFD9-F1
#
_entry.id   AF-A0A6A3IFD9-F1
#
_cell.length_a   1.000
_cell.length_b   1.000
_cell.length_c   1.000
_cell.angle_alpha   90.00
_cell.angle_beta   90.00
_cell.angle_gamma   90.00
#
_symmetry.space_group_name_H-M   'P 1'
#
loop_
_entity.id
_entity.type
_entity.pdbx_description
1 polymer ?
#
loop_
_entity_poly.entity_id
_entity_poly.type
_entity_poly.pdbx_seq_one_letter_code
_entity_poly.pdbx_strand_id
1 'polypeptide(L)' 'MVVSSIGAPTANYSTHSIRSGGATALLNGKTDSLSIKRLGRWMSNCFEGYPVMAAKATIGLARRMV' A
#
# COMPACT_ATOMS: atom_id res chain seq x y z
N MET A 1 -4.55 -16.93 8.92
CA MET A 1 -4.53 -15.76 8.00
C MET A 1 -4.12 -14.54 8.82
N VAL A 2 -3.25 -13.64 8.36
CA VAL A 2 -2.74 -12.49 9.16
C VAL A 2 -3.86 -11.66 9.84
N VAL A 3 -5.05 -11.63 9.21
CA VAL A 3 -6.24 -10.92 9.70
C VAL A 3 -6.81 -11.55 10.97
N SER A 4 -6.80 -12.89 11.08
CA SER A 4 -7.36 -13.59 12.24
C SER A 4 -6.52 -13.38 13.50
N SER A 5 -5.20 -13.18 13.36
CA SER A 5 -4.31 -12.92 14.50
C SER A 5 -4.45 -11.52 15.09
N ILE A 6 -5.13 -10.60 14.40
CA ILE A 6 -5.32 -9.21 14.87
C ILE A 6 -6.78 -8.91 15.23
N GLY A 7 -7.65 -9.93 15.30
CA GLY A 7 -9.06 -9.77 15.66
C GLY A 7 -9.93 -9.06 14.61
N ALA A 8 -9.43 -8.90 13.38
CA ALA A 8 -10.19 -8.29 12.30
C ALA A 8 -11.13 -9.32 11.61
N PRO A 9 -12.28 -8.89 11.06
CA PRO A 9 -13.25 -9.78 10.44
C PRO A 9 -12.69 -10.39 9.16
N THR A 10 -12.29 -11.66 9.21
CA THR A 10 -11.66 -12.38 8.10
C THR A 10 -12.52 -12.44 6.83
N ALA A 11 -13.86 -12.42 6.97
CA ALA A 11 -14.79 -12.38 5.84
C ALA A 11 -14.62 -11.14 4.95
N ASN A 12 -14.09 -10.04 5.49
CA ASN A 12 -13.93 -8.77 4.77
C ASN A 12 -12.57 -8.65 4.07
N TYR A 13 -11.63 -9.55 4.36
CA TYR A 13 -10.25 -9.42 3.90
C TYR A 13 -9.77 -10.70 3.23
N SER A 14 -9.44 -10.59 1.95
CA SER A 14 -8.76 -11.65 1.21
C SER A 14 -7.25 -11.45 1.25
N THR A 15 -6.50 -12.46 0.78
CA THR A 15 -5.05 -12.35 0.54
C THR A 15 -4.71 -11.13 -0.33
N HIS A 16 -5.55 -10.80 -1.30
CA HIS A 16 -5.35 -9.64 -2.16
C HIS A 16 -5.49 -8.32 -1.38
N SER A 17 -6.46 -8.22 -0.47
CA SER A 17 -6.64 -7.07 0.41
C SER A 17 -5.37 -6.78 1.23
N ILE A 18 -4.71 -7.82 1.74
CA ILE A 18 -3.47 -7.70 2.50
C ILE A 18 -2.31 -7.22 1.62
N ARG A 19 -2.22 -7.72 0.39
CA ARG A 19 -1.21 -7.28 -0.56
C ARG A 19 -1.36 -5.80 -0.94
N SER A 20 -2.59 -5.36 -1.20
CA SER A 20 -2.90 -3.95 -1.46
C SER A 20 -2.65 -3.05 -0.24
N GLY A 21 -3.00 -3.51 0.96
CA GLY A 21 -2.69 -2.83 2.21
C GLY A 21 -1.18 -2.70 2.46
N GLY A 22 -0.41 -3.75 2.15
CA GLY A 22 1.06 -3.72 2.23
C GLY A 22 1.67 -2.70 1.27
N ALA A 23 1.22 -2.66 0.01
CA ALA A 23 1.65 -1.64 -0.95
C ALA A 23 1.33 -0.22 -0.46
N THR A 24 0.13 -0.03 0.10
CA THR A 24 -0.31 1.23 0.70
C THR A 24 0.58 1.65 1.87
N ALA A 25 0.91 0.73 2.77
CA ALA A 25 1.75 0.99 3.93
C ALA A 25 3.18 1.42 3.51
N LEU A 26 3.77 0.74 2.52
CA LEU A 26 5.08 1.10 1.99
C LEU A 26 5.08 2.49 1.33
N LEU A 27 4.06 2.80 0.52
CA LEU A 27 3.93 4.12 -0.11
C LEU A 27 3.82 5.23 0.95
N ASN A 28 2.96 5.05 1.95
CA ASN A 28 2.81 6.01 3.06
C ASN A 28 4.09 6.14 3.91
N GLY A 29 4.90 5.09 3.97
CA GLY A 29 6.24 5.08 4.55
C GLY A 29 7.31 5.76 3.69
N LYS A 30 6.93 6.40 2.57
CA LYS A 30 7.84 7.05 1.60
C LYS A 30 8.84 6.09 0.97
N THR A 31 8.50 4.80 0.91
CA THR A 31 9.31 3.81 0.18
C THR A 31 9.19 4.10 -1.32
N ASP A 32 10.29 4.00 -2.06
CA ASP A 32 10.29 4.25 -3.50
C ASP A 32 9.55 3.14 -4.27
N SER A 33 9.05 3.49 -5.45
CA SER A 33 8.25 2.58 -6.30
C SER A 33 9.00 1.30 -6.69
N LEU A 34 10.32 1.38 -6.93
CA LEU A 34 11.13 0.21 -7.30
C LEU A 34 11.25 -0.77 -6.13
N SER A 35 11.50 -0.27 -4.93
CA SER A 35 11.53 -1.06 -3.70
C SER A 35 10.18 -1.72 -3.44
N ILE A 36 9.07 -0.99 -3.60
CA ILE A 36 7.71 -1.56 -3.49
C ILE A 36 7.51 -2.69 -4.52
N LYS A 37 7.88 -2.45 -5.78
CA LYS A 37 7.78 -3.43 -6.87
C LYS A 37 8.52 -4.72 -6.53
N ARG A 38 9.76 -4.59 -6.05
CA ARG A 38 10.62 -5.72 -5.68
C ARG A 38 10.09 -6.48 -4.47
N LEU A 39 9.69 -5.77 -3.41
CA LEU A 39 9.17 -6.37 -2.18
C LEU A 39 7.88 -7.15 -2.40
N GLY A 40 6.95 -6.62 -3.21
CA GLY A 40 5.76 -7.39 -3.56
C GLY A 40 5.94 -8.36 -4.72
N ARG A 41 7.12 -8.44 -5.34
CA ARG A 41 7.40 -9.33 -6.48
C ARG A 41 6.46 -9.08 -7.67
N TRP A 42 6.18 -7.82 -7.98
CA TRP A 42 5.39 -7.45 -9.13
C TRP A 42 6.24 -7.43 -10.40
N MET A 43 5.76 -8.10 -11.44
CA MET A 43 6.41 -8.10 -12.75
C MET A 43 6.19 -6.77 -13.49
N SER A 44 4.96 -6.26 -13.46
CA SER A 44 4.54 -4.99 -14.05
C SER A 44 4.35 -3.91 -12.99
N ASN A 45 3.99 -2.69 -13.43
CA ASN A 45 3.64 -1.57 -12.55
C ASN A 45 2.16 -1.59 -12.13
N CYS A 46 1.44 -2.70 -12.33
CA CYS A 46 0.02 -2.81 -11.93
C CYS A 46 -0.20 -2.57 -10.43
N PHE A 47 0.85 -2.65 -9.61
CA PHE A 47 0.75 -2.38 -8.18
C PHE A 47 0.52 -0.90 -7.86
N GLU A 48 0.82 0.03 -8.76
CA GLU A 48 0.66 1.47 -8.53
C GLU A 48 -0.81 1.88 -8.33
N GLY A 49 -1.76 1.07 -8.83
CA GLY A 49 -3.19 1.30 -8.63
C GLY A 49 -3.76 0.80 -7.30
N TYR A 50 -2.99 0.06 -6.50
CA TYR A 50 -3.47 -0.45 -5.20
C TYR A 50 -3.30 0.52 -4.02
N PRO A 51 -2.18 1.26 -3.91
CA PRO A 51 -1.98 2.19 -2.82
C PRO A 51 -3.09 3.24 -2.72
N VAL A 52 -3.68 3.34 -1.55
CA VAL A 52 -4.49 4.50 -1.19
C VAL A 52 -3.59 5.50 -0.46
N MET A 53 -3.34 6.67 -1.05
CA MET A 53 -2.59 7.72 -0.37
C MET A 53 -3.29 8.07 0.95
N ALA A 54 -2.59 7.90 2.07
CA ALA A 54 -3.11 8.38 3.34
C ALA A 54 -3.19 9.91 3.32
N ALA A 55 -4.19 10.49 4.00
CA ALA A 55 -4.31 11.95 4.15
C ALA A 55 -3.02 12.59 4.69
N LYS A 56 -2.27 11.87 5.55
CA LYS A 56 -0.98 12.32 6.06
C LYS A 56 0.11 12.36 4.99
N ALA A 57 0.07 11.45 4.01
CA ALA A 57 1.02 11.41 2.91
C ALA A 57 0.81 12.58 1.92
N THR A 58 -0.38 13.16 1.84
CA THR A 58 -0.70 14.28 0.95
C THR A 58 -0.44 15.66 1.56
N ILE A 59 -0.10 15.74 2.85
CA ILE A 59 0.20 17.02 3.52
C ILE A 59 1.41 17.69 2.87
N GLY A 60 1.22 18.91 2.36
CA GLY A 60 2.29 19.71 1.75
C GLY A 60 2.70 19.27 0.35
N LEU A 61 2.10 18.20 -0.21
CA LEU A 61 2.37 17.73 -1.57
C LEU A 61 1.98 18.80 -2.60
N ALA A 62 0.85 19.49 -2.40
CA ALA A 62 0.42 20.60 -3.25
C ALA A 62 1.45 21.75 -3.34
N ARG A 63 2.20 22.02 -2.26
CA ARG A 63 3.26 23.06 -2.26
C ARG A 63 4.48 22.67 -3.10
N ARG A 64 4.58 21.41 -3.51
CA ARG A 64 5.68 20.87 -4.34
C ARG A 64 5.27 20.70 -5.80
N MET A 65 4.05 21.09 -6.18
CA MET A 65 3.53 20.97 -7.54
C MET A 65 3.90 22.19 -8.42
N VAL A 66 4.88 22.98 -8.02
CA VAL A 66 5.33 24.21 -8.70
C VAL A 66 6.84 24.16 -8.91
#